data_AF-A0A0D7AMQ7-F1
#
_entry.id   AF-A0A0D7AMQ7-F1
#
_cell.length_a   1.000
_cell.length_b   1.000
_cell.length_c   1.000
_cell.angle_alpha   90.00
_cell.angle_beta   90.00
_cell.angle_gamma   90.00
#
_symmetry.space_group_name_H-M   'P 1'
#
loop_
_entity.id
_entity.type
_entity.pdbx_description
1 polymer ?
#
loop_
_entity_poly.entity_id
_entity_poly.type
_entity_poly.pdbx_seq_one_letter_code
_entity_poly.pdbx_strand_id
1 'polypeptide(L)'
;MSTASQQDLRTSSILKTVEILDVINVDAKRAKINLLLSLKVPQFPESQWSKLLSGATVDFDQVLSGVYASAEIVTNFGDWTTAFDSFTAAFIFIFPHRVDEVREYSEHIKDFFKARSEHEHGAVIAYDSAIRTRVSQRRDLLLTDSLRFQDLQLRFIFSSAGASNNPGASNAGGAQCGGKSRRQSREPCRNWNAGRCNRSATTCNYAHICARCRV
;
A
#
# COMPACT_ATOMS: atom_id res chain seq x y z
N MET A 1 31.94 -16.21 1.99
CA MET A 1 31.10 -16.56 0.83
C MET A 1 31.40 -15.58 -0.29
N SER A 2 31.65 -16.05 -1.51
CA SER A 2 31.97 -15.19 -2.64
C SER A 2 30.71 -14.40 -3.09
N THR A 3 30.90 -13.19 -3.63
CA THR A 3 29.82 -12.34 -4.15
C THR A 3 28.96 -13.04 -5.20
N ALA A 4 29.56 -13.88 -6.04
CA ALA A 4 28.86 -14.72 -7.02
C ALA A 4 27.86 -15.69 -6.35
N SER A 5 28.24 -16.33 -5.25
CA SER A 5 27.37 -17.26 -4.52
C SER A 5 26.18 -16.55 -3.86
N GLN A 6 26.34 -15.31 -3.40
CA GLN A 6 25.22 -14.52 -2.87
C GLN A 6 24.25 -14.11 -3.98
N GLN A 7 24.77 -13.78 -5.16
CA GLN A 7 23.95 -13.41 -6.30
C GLN A 7 23.15 -14.60 -6.86
N ASP A 8 23.71 -15.80 -6.83
CA ASP A 8 23.02 -17.04 -7.20
C ASP A 8 21.87 -17.35 -6.22
N LEU A 9 22.12 -17.23 -4.91
CA LEU A 9 21.10 -17.42 -3.88
C LEU A 9 19.96 -16.39 -4.00
N ARG A 10 20.31 -15.12 -4.25
CA ARG A 10 19.34 -14.06 -4.51
C ARG A 10 18.46 -14.39 -5.71
N THR A 11 19.07 -14.78 -6.83
CA THR A 11 18.35 -15.10 -8.07
C THR A 11 17.43 -16.30 -7.88
N SER A 12 17.91 -17.34 -7.20
CA SER A 12 17.12 -18.53 -6.85
C SER A 12 15.89 -18.18 -6.00
N SER A 13 16.05 -17.33 -4.98
CA SER A 13 14.94 -16.87 -4.13
C SER A 13 13.84 -16.15 -4.94
N ILE A 14 14.26 -15.26 -5.85
CA ILE A 14 13.34 -14.51 -6.72
C ILE A 14 12.59 -15.46 -7.65
N LEU A 15 13.29 -16.35 -8.35
CA LEU A 15 12.67 -17.29 -9.29
C LEU A 15 11.64 -18.18 -8.59
N LYS A 16 11.97 -18.68 -7.40
CA LYS A 16 11.03 -19.49 -6.61
C LYS A 16 9.78 -18.70 -6.18
N THR A 17 9.90 -17.40 -5.90
CA THR A 17 8.72 -16.56 -5.64
C THR A 17 7.86 -16.38 -6.87
N VAL A 18 8.46 -16.16 -8.05
CA VAL A 18 7.72 -16.03 -9.30
C VAL A 18 7.00 -17.32 -9.63
N GLU A 19 7.66 -18.48 -9.51
CA GLU A 19 7.06 -19.80 -9.73
C GLU A 19 5.82 -20.03 -8.84
N ILE A 20 5.93 -19.72 -7.55
CA ILE A 20 4.79 -19.85 -6.61
C ILE A 20 3.64 -18.93 -7.03
N LEU A 21 3.92 -17.68 -7.40
CA LEU A 21 2.91 -16.73 -7.83
C LEU A 21 2.25 -17.15 -9.15
N ASP A 22 3.01 -17.71 -10.09
CA ASP A 22 2.47 -18.21 -11.36
C ASP A 22 1.49 -19.36 -11.11
N VAL A 23 1.86 -20.32 -10.25
CA VAL A 23 0.97 -21.44 -9.86
C VAL A 23 -0.30 -20.93 -9.18
N ILE A 24 -0.19 -19.96 -8.28
CA ILE A 24 -1.35 -19.37 -7.59
C ILE A 24 -2.27 -18.63 -8.58
N ASN A 25 -1.69 -17.89 -9.52
CA ASN A 25 -2.46 -17.08 -10.47
C ASN A 25 -3.22 -17.90 -11.52
N VAL A 26 -2.89 -19.18 -11.73
CA VAL A 26 -3.68 -20.08 -12.59
C VAL A 26 -5.14 -20.17 -12.12
N ASP A 27 -5.37 -20.30 -10.81
CA ASP A 27 -6.72 -20.28 -10.20
C ASP A 27 -6.65 -19.68 -8.79
N ALA A 28 -6.59 -18.35 -8.73
CA ALA A 28 -6.45 -17.62 -7.46
C ALA A 28 -7.61 -17.88 -6.49
N LYS A 29 -8.83 -18.16 -7.01
CA LYS A 29 -9.99 -18.47 -6.17
C LYS A 29 -9.79 -19.81 -5.47
N ARG A 30 -9.41 -20.84 -6.22
CA ARG A 30 -9.15 -22.17 -5.67
C ARG A 30 -7.91 -22.17 -4.77
N ALA A 31 -6.86 -21.45 -5.14
CA ALA A 31 -5.66 -21.31 -4.31
C ALA A 31 -6.02 -20.71 -2.94
N LYS A 32 -6.85 -19.67 -2.91
CA LYS A 32 -7.33 -19.06 -1.65
C LYS A 32 -8.14 -20.04 -0.81
N ILE A 33 -9.08 -20.78 -1.42
CA ILE A 33 -9.88 -21.78 -0.70
C ILE A 33 -8.97 -22.85 -0.09
N ASN A 34 -8.04 -23.40 -0.87
CA ASN A 34 -7.09 -24.42 -0.39
C ASN A 34 -6.21 -23.88 0.75
N LEU A 35 -5.75 -22.63 0.65
CA LEU A 35 -4.99 -21.97 1.70
C LEU A 35 -5.80 -21.84 3.00
N LEU A 36 -7.05 -21.38 2.93
CA LEU A 36 -7.91 -21.25 4.11
C LEU A 36 -8.31 -22.60 4.72
N LEU A 37 -8.28 -23.68 3.94
CA LEU A 37 -8.48 -25.05 4.43
C LEU A 37 -7.19 -25.69 4.97
N SER A 38 -6.03 -25.05 4.78
CA SER A 38 -4.75 -25.60 5.22
C SER A 38 -4.62 -25.56 6.74
N LEU A 39 -4.07 -26.64 7.31
CA LEU A 39 -3.76 -26.68 8.73
C LEU A 39 -2.73 -25.60 9.08
N LYS A 40 -2.93 -24.91 10.20
CA LYS A 40 -2.04 -23.83 10.72
C LYS A 40 -1.98 -22.57 9.86
N VAL A 41 -2.98 -22.31 9.01
CA VAL A 41 -3.10 -21.01 8.34
C VAL A 41 -3.14 -19.89 9.41
N PRO A 42 -2.28 -18.87 9.33
CA PRO A 42 -2.27 -17.80 10.32
C PRO A 42 -3.53 -16.94 10.20
N GLN A 43 -3.97 -16.37 11.32
CA GLN A 43 -5.05 -15.39 11.31
C GLN A 43 -4.60 -14.15 10.54
N PHE A 44 -5.31 -13.82 9.46
CA PHE A 44 -4.99 -12.70 8.59
C PHE A 44 -6.23 -12.29 7.80
N PRO A 45 -6.46 -10.99 7.53
CA PRO A 45 -7.70 -10.56 6.90
C PRO A 45 -7.85 -11.11 5.48
N GLU A 46 -9.08 -11.51 5.13
CA GLU A 46 -9.37 -12.18 3.85
C GLU A 46 -9.07 -11.31 2.62
N SER A 47 -9.21 -9.99 2.77
CA SER A 47 -8.84 -9.01 1.74
C SER A 47 -7.32 -8.96 1.53
N GLN A 48 -6.55 -9.07 2.60
CA GLN A 48 -5.09 -9.05 2.56
C GLN A 48 -4.52 -10.37 2.05
N TRP A 49 -5.15 -11.51 2.35
CA TRP A 49 -4.82 -12.79 1.69
C TRP A 49 -4.91 -12.68 0.17
N SER A 50 -5.97 -12.04 -0.33
CA SER A 50 -6.18 -11.87 -1.77
C SER A 50 -5.10 -11.00 -2.42
N LYS A 51 -4.66 -9.94 -1.71
CA LYS A 51 -3.53 -9.11 -2.15
C LYS A 51 -2.23 -9.91 -2.18
N LEU A 52 -1.96 -10.66 -1.13
CA LEU A 52 -0.72 -11.42 -1.00
C LEU A 52 -0.62 -12.53 -2.07
N LEU A 53 -1.71 -13.26 -2.32
CA LEU A 53 -1.80 -14.30 -3.36
C LEU A 53 -1.66 -13.72 -4.78
N SER A 54 -2.10 -12.48 -5.02
CA SER A 54 -1.88 -11.80 -6.31
C SER A 54 -0.51 -11.13 -6.43
N GLY A 55 0.33 -11.22 -5.40
CA GLY A 55 1.63 -10.55 -5.35
C GLY A 55 1.53 -9.02 -5.23
N ALA A 56 0.40 -8.51 -4.77
CA ALA A 56 0.20 -7.10 -4.46
C ALA A 56 0.65 -6.77 -3.03
N THR A 57 0.91 -5.48 -2.76
CA THR A 57 1.30 -5.02 -1.43
C THR A 57 0.15 -5.15 -0.42
N VAL A 58 0.47 -5.67 0.76
CA VAL A 58 -0.46 -5.73 1.91
C VAL A 58 -0.58 -4.35 2.55
N ASP A 59 -1.80 -4.01 2.94
CA ASP A 59 -2.15 -2.79 3.65
C ASP A 59 -2.14 -3.05 5.16
N PHE A 60 -1.19 -2.43 5.87
CA PHE A 60 -0.98 -2.69 7.29
C PHE A 60 -2.08 -2.09 8.18
N ASP A 61 -2.76 -1.02 7.75
CA ASP A 61 -3.91 -0.47 8.50
C ASP A 61 -5.04 -1.50 8.51
N GLN A 62 -5.27 -2.16 7.37
CA GLN A 62 -6.26 -3.23 7.25
C GLN A 62 -5.86 -4.50 8.00
N VAL A 63 -4.57 -4.81 8.07
CA VAL A 63 -4.06 -5.91 8.92
C VAL A 63 -4.33 -5.61 10.38
N LEU A 64 -3.91 -4.43 10.85
CA LEU A 64 -4.09 -4.00 12.24
C LEU A 64 -5.57 -3.96 12.63
N SER A 65 -6.40 -3.37 11.78
CA SER A 65 -7.85 -3.33 11.95
C SER A 65 -8.45 -4.73 12.09
N GLY A 66 -7.97 -5.70 11.30
CA GLY A 66 -8.42 -7.09 11.38
C GLY A 66 -7.96 -7.83 12.63
N VAL A 67 -6.81 -7.46 13.20
CA VAL A 67 -6.30 -8.01 14.47
C VAL A 67 -7.15 -7.52 15.65
N TYR A 68 -7.48 -6.23 15.69
CA TYR A 68 -8.26 -5.64 16.78
C TYR A 68 -9.78 -5.65 16.59
N ALA A 69 -10.25 -6.04 15.40
CA ALA A 69 -11.66 -5.93 15.00
C ALA A 69 -12.24 -4.52 15.15
N SER A 70 -11.40 -3.49 14.98
CA SER A 70 -11.72 -2.07 15.02
C SER A 70 -11.05 -1.33 13.84
N ALA A 71 -11.41 -0.08 13.59
CA ALA A 71 -10.81 0.72 12.52
C ALA A 71 -9.51 1.38 13.01
N GLU A 72 -8.42 0.61 13.04
CA GLU A 72 -7.10 1.07 13.47
C GLU A 72 -6.22 1.48 12.28
N ILE A 73 -5.41 2.51 12.50
CA ILE A 73 -4.38 2.97 11.55
C ILE A 73 -3.04 2.77 12.23
N VAL A 74 -2.04 2.31 11.47
CA VAL A 74 -0.67 2.17 11.98
C VAL A 74 -0.06 3.55 12.17
N THR A 75 0.19 3.93 13.43
CA THR A 75 0.72 5.27 13.75
C THR A 75 2.08 5.23 14.44
N ASN A 76 2.40 4.13 15.12
CA ASN A 76 3.61 4.02 15.94
C ASN A 76 4.34 2.68 15.75
N PHE A 77 5.42 2.51 16.49
CA PHE A 77 6.27 1.32 16.43
C PHE A 77 5.55 0.02 16.85
N GLY A 78 4.71 0.08 17.89
CA GLY A 78 3.95 -1.06 18.39
C GLY A 78 2.86 -1.52 17.41
N ASP A 79 2.13 -0.55 16.83
CA ASP A 79 1.15 -0.80 15.77
C ASP A 79 1.81 -1.49 14.57
N TRP A 80 2.94 -0.92 14.13
CA TRP A 80 3.70 -1.44 12.99
C TRP A 80 4.22 -2.85 13.28
N THR A 81 4.74 -3.11 14.48
CA THR A 81 5.24 -4.43 14.88
C THR A 81 4.13 -5.47 14.84
N THR A 82 2.97 -5.16 15.42
CA THR A 82 1.80 -6.06 15.40
C THR A 82 1.35 -6.38 13.98
N ALA A 83 1.23 -5.36 13.13
CA ALA A 83 0.84 -5.55 11.73
C ALA A 83 1.90 -6.33 10.93
N PHE A 84 3.19 -6.02 11.15
CA PHE A 84 4.31 -6.65 10.47
C PHE A 84 4.48 -8.12 10.87
N ASP A 85 4.27 -8.47 12.15
CA ASP A 85 4.33 -9.86 12.62
C ASP A 85 3.20 -10.69 12.01
N SER A 86 1.98 -10.15 11.96
CA SER A 86 0.84 -10.79 11.29
C SER A 86 1.09 -10.96 9.78
N PHE A 87 1.61 -9.92 9.12
CA PHE A 87 2.04 -9.99 7.73
C PHE A 87 3.13 -11.05 7.51
N THR A 88 4.15 -11.10 8.38
CA THR A 88 5.29 -12.02 8.26
C THR A 88 4.84 -13.48 8.38
N ALA A 89 3.95 -13.78 9.32
CA ALA A 89 3.36 -15.12 9.45
C ALA A 89 2.64 -15.55 8.16
N ALA A 90 1.80 -14.67 7.59
CA ALA A 90 1.09 -14.94 6.35
C ALA A 90 2.03 -15.03 5.12
N PHE A 91 3.02 -14.14 5.06
CA PHE A 91 3.98 -14.05 3.97
C PHE A 91 4.88 -15.28 3.91
N ILE A 92 5.45 -15.71 5.04
CA ILE A 92 6.33 -16.89 5.11
C ILE A 92 5.53 -18.17 4.88
N PHE A 93 4.24 -18.20 5.24
CA PHE A 93 3.37 -19.34 4.93
C PHE A 93 3.28 -19.61 3.42
N ILE A 94 3.26 -18.55 2.59
CA ILE A 94 3.25 -18.67 1.13
C ILE A 94 4.67 -18.76 0.56
N PHE A 95 5.62 -18.02 1.11
CA PHE A 95 7.00 -17.90 0.62
C PHE A 95 8.01 -18.36 1.68
N PRO A 96 8.06 -19.64 2.03
CA PRO A 96 8.89 -20.13 3.14
C PRO A 96 10.39 -19.92 2.92
N HIS A 97 10.85 -19.83 1.67
CA HIS A 97 12.25 -19.55 1.33
C HIS A 97 12.68 -18.11 1.57
N ARG A 98 11.77 -17.18 1.90
CA ARG A 98 12.06 -15.77 2.16
C ARG A 98 12.13 -15.42 3.65
N VAL A 99 12.18 -16.41 4.54
CA VAL A 99 12.21 -16.19 6.01
C VAL A 99 13.37 -15.31 6.46
N ASP A 100 14.59 -15.60 6.01
CA ASP A 100 15.78 -14.85 6.43
C ASP A 100 15.73 -13.41 5.92
N GLU A 101 15.25 -13.22 4.69
CA GLU A 101 15.10 -11.92 4.06
C GLU A 101 14.10 -11.03 4.81
N VAL A 102 12.92 -11.55 5.14
CA VAL A 102 11.89 -10.79 5.86
C VAL A 102 12.37 -10.46 7.28
N ARG A 103 13.07 -11.40 7.93
CA ARG A 103 13.67 -11.17 9.26
C ARG A 103 14.69 -10.02 9.22
N GLU A 104 15.64 -10.07 8.27
CA GLU A 104 16.66 -9.03 8.11
C GLU A 104 16.02 -7.67 7.76
N TYR A 105 15.04 -7.66 6.86
CA TYR A 105 14.27 -6.47 6.55
C TYR A 105 13.55 -5.88 7.77
N SER A 106 13.00 -6.74 8.65
CA SER A 106 12.32 -6.28 9.86
C SER A 106 13.26 -5.53 10.79
N GLU A 107 14.50 -6.01 10.96
CA GLU A 107 15.50 -5.35 11.79
C GLU A 107 15.94 -4.03 11.17
N HIS A 108 16.11 -3.96 9.85
CA HIS A 108 16.40 -2.72 9.13
C HIS A 108 15.35 -1.62 9.40
N ILE A 109 14.06 -1.97 9.37
CA ILE A 109 12.99 -1.00 9.66
C ILE A 109 12.94 -0.65 11.15
N LYS A 110 13.10 -1.64 12.05
CA LYS A 110 13.15 -1.43 13.50
C LYS A 110 14.28 -0.47 13.90
N ASP A 111 15.43 -0.53 13.23
CA ASP A 111 16.55 0.37 13.52
C ASP A 111 16.21 1.83 13.23
N PHE A 112 15.38 2.13 12.22
CA PHE A 112 14.88 3.50 12.01
C PHE A 112 13.89 3.95 13.08
N PHE A 113 13.01 3.06 13.56
CA PHE A 113 12.12 3.38 14.68
C PHE A 113 12.92 3.66 15.95
N LYS A 114 13.90 2.81 16.31
CA LYS A 114 14.75 2.98 17.49
C LYS A 114 15.60 4.26 17.43
N ALA A 115 16.01 4.68 16.23
CA ALA A 115 16.83 5.87 16.02
C ALA A 115 16.03 7.19 15.97
N ARG A 116 14.69 7.14 16.01
CA ARG A 116 13.81 8.31 15.82
C ARG A 116 12.85 8.52 16.97
N SER A 117 12.35 9.74 17.09
CA SER A 117 11.27 10.06 18.02
C SER A 117 9.91 9.58 17.50
N GLU A 118 8.94 9.38 18.39
CA GLU A 118 7.58 8.96 18.02
C GLU A 118 6.92 9.87 16.98
N HIS A 119 7.18 11.18 17.04
CA HIS A 119 6.65 12.14 16.08
C HIS A 119 7.15 11.91 14.65
N GLU A 120 8.26 11.19 14.48
CA GLU A 120 8.86 10.87 13.18
C GLU A 120 8.51 9.44 12.72
N HIS A 121 7.78 8.65 13.52
CA HIS A 121 7.38 7.28 13.17
C HIS A 121 6.56 7.21 11.89
N GLY A 122 5.71 8.22 11.63
CA GLY A 122 4.95 8.30 10.38
C GLY A 122 5.84 8.27 9.13
N ALA A 123 7.05 8.85 9.20
CA ALA A 123 8.01 8.82 8.10
C ALA A 123 8.63 7.43 7.89
N VAL A 124 8.89 6.71 8.98
CA VAL A 124 9.39 5.31 8.95
C VAL A 124 8.32 4.37 8.38
N ILE A 125 7.05 4.54 8.78
CA ILE A 125 5.91 3.78 8.25
C ILE A 125 5.73 4.03 6.76
N ALA A 126 5.83 5.29 6.32
CA ALA A 126 5.76 5.65 4.91
C ALA A 126 6.92 5.07 4.09
N TYR A 127 8.13 5.06 4.66
CA TYR A 127 9.32 4.43 4.07
C TYR A 127 9.13 2.92 3.86
N ASP A 128 8.72 2.18 4.90
CA ASP A 128 8.40 0.75 4.81
C ASP A 128 7.32 0.47 3.75
N SER A 129 6.21 1.22 3.79
CA SER A 129 5.12 1.07 2.83
C SER A 129 5.58 1.28 1.38
N ALA A 130 6.45 2.27 1.14
CA ALA A 130 7.01 2.54 -0.18
C ALA A 130 7.93 1.41 -0.67
N ILE A 131 8.75 0.82 0.21
CA ILE A 131 9.61 -0.31 -0.12
C ILE A 131 8.77 -1.54 -0.49
N ARG A 132 7.84 -1.95 0.40
CA ARG A 132 6.98 -3.10 0.15
C ARG A 132 6.16 -2.93 -1.12
N THR A 133 5.67 -1.73 -1.39
CA THR A 133 5.00 -1.40 -2.65
C THR A 133 5.92 -1.58 -3.86
N ARG A 134 7.15 -1.05 -3.81
CA ARG A 134 8.11 -1.19 -4.92
C ARG A 134 8.48 -2.65 -5.18
N VAL A 135 8.74 -3.44 -4.13
CA VAL A 135 9.01 -4.88 -4.24
C VAL A 135 7.79 -5.62 -4.81
N SER A 136 6.57 -5.27 -4.39
CA SER A 136 5.35 -5.85 -4.96
C SER A 136 5.11 -5.49 -6.43
N GLN A 137 5.68 -4.40 -6.94
CA GLN A 137 5.56 -3.98 -8.34
C GLN A 137 6.69 -4.54 -9.22
N ARG A 138 7.79 -4.98 -8.61
CA ARG A 138 8.99 -5.45 -9.31
C ARG A 138 9.30 -6.89 -8.95
N ARG A 139 9.18 -7.79 -9.93
CA ARG A 139 9.46 -9.23 -9.79
C ARG A 139 10.96 -9.57 -9.76
N ASP A 140 11.83 -8.57 -9.62
CA ASP A 140 13.29 -8.72 -9.61
C ASP A 140 13.97 -8.13 -8.37
N LEU A 141 13.19 -7.78 -7.33
CA LEU A 141 13.68 -7.19 -6.09
C LEU A 141 13.39 -8.07 -4.86
N LEU A 142 14.33 -8.04 -3.92
CA LEU A 142 14.16 -8.49 -2.54
C LEU A 142 14.03 -7.27 -1.60
N LEU A 143 13.38 -7.45 -0.45
CA LEU A 143 13.28 -6.46 0.63
C LEU A 143 14.65 -6.08 1.20
N THR A 144 15.63 -6.98 1.12
CA THR A 144 17.02 -6.74 1.54
C THR A 144 17.88 -6.05 0.48
N ASP A 145 17.35 -5.71 -0.70
CA ASP A 145 18.07 -4.93 -1.71
C ASP A 145 18.16 -3.44 -1.30
N SER A 146 18.69 -3.12 -0.12
CA SER A 146 18.67 -1.78 0.49
C SER A 146 19.20 -0.67 -0.42
N LEU A 147 20.22 -0.95 -1.23
CA LEU A 147 20.77 0.00 -2.21
C LEU A 147 19.74 0.41 -3.29
N ARG A 148 18.75 -0.44 -3.59
CA ARG A 148 17.65 -0.15 -4.53
C ARG A 148 16.56 0.74 -3.93
N PHE A 149 16.67 1.07 -2.64
CA PHE A 149 15.72 1.89 -1.89
C PHE A 149 16.34 3.19 -1.36
N GLN A 150 17.58 3.53 -1.75
CA GLN A 150 18.27 4.73 -1.28
C GLN A 150 17.49 6.02 -1.60
N ASP A 151 16.82 6.08 -2.76
CA ASP A 151 15.95 7.19 -3.13
C ASP A 151 14.73 7.32 -2.18
N LEU A 152 14.16 6.19 -1.74
CA LEU A 152 13.08 6.18 -0.76
C LEU A 152 13.58 6.58 0.63
N GLN A 153 14.77 6.12 1.00
CA GLN A 153 15.40 6.47 2.27
C GLN A 153 15.70 7.97 2.31
N LEU A 154 16.26 8.53 1.24
CA LEU A 154 16.44 9.98 1.12
C LEU A 154 15.12 10.73 1.25
N ARG A 155 14.06 10.27 0.56
CA ARG A 155 12.75 10.92 0.56
C ARG A 155 12.05 10.92 1.93
N PHE A 156 12.01 9.78 2.60
CA PHE A 156 11.19 9.60 3.80
C PHE A 156 12.01 9.73 5.08
N ILE A 157 13.26 9.28 5.08
CA ILE A 157 14.09 9.22 6.28
C ILE A 157 14.97 10.47 6.41
N PHE A 158 15.69 10.86 5.35
CA PHE A 158 16.71 11.92 5.43
C PHE A 158 16.26 13.30 4.95
N SER A 159 15.11 13.41 4.28
CA SER A 159 14.58 14.70 3.88
C SER A 159 14.26 15.49 5.15
N SER A 160 15.03 16.56 5.41
CA SER A 160 14.82 17.36 6.63
C SER A 160 13.40 17.90 6.64
N ALA A 161 12.80 17.95 7.82
CA ALA A 161 11.54 18.61 8.07
C ALA A 161 11.68 20.11 7.76
N GLY A 162 11.57 20.44 6.47
CA GLY A 162 11.72 21.76 5.87
C GLY A 162 10.87 21.89 4.60
N ALA A 163 9.78 21.15 4.54
CA ALA A 163 8.67 21.39 3.64
C ALA A 163 7.40 20.93 4.36
N SER A 164 6.74 21.86 5.05
CA SER A 164 5.37 21.66 5.48
C SER A 164 4.56 21.29 4.24
N ASN A 165 4.07 20.05 4.19
CA ASN A 165 2.91 19.65 3.43
C ASN A 165 2.41 18.34 3.99
N ASN A 166 1.29 18.40 4.71
CA ASN A 166 0.34 17.30 4.71
C ASN A 166 0.01 16.97 3.25
N PRO A 167 0.07 15.69 2.88
CA PRO A 167 -1.09 15.12 2.24
C PRO A 167 -1.54 13.94 3.09
N GLY A 168 -2.69 14.10 3.72
CA GLY A 168 -3.46 12.94 4.13
C GLY A 168 -3.63 12.01 2.94
N ALA A 169 -3.34 10.74 3.18
CA ALA A 169 -3.87 9.56 2.51
C ALA A 169 -4.21 9.70 1.02
N SER A 170 -3.45 9.04 0.15
CA SER A 170 -3.99 8.35 -1.03
C SER A 170 -3.02 7.31 -1.58
N ASN A 171 -3.44 6.06 -1.43
CA ASN A 171 -3.23 4.89 -2.26
C ASN A 171 -2.58 5.05 -3.66
N ALA A 172 -1.71 4.07 -3.93
CA ALA A 172 -1.61 3.28 -5.16
C ALA A 172 -1.22 3.97 -6.49
N GLY A 173 -0.09 3.53 -7.04
CA GLY A 173 0.12 3.54 -8.48
C GLY A 173 -0.81 2.52 -9.15
N GLY A 174 -1.56 2.96 -10.14
CA GLY A 174 -2.33 2.09 -11.01
C GLY A 174 -3.38 2.81 -11.84
N ALA A 175 -3.03 3.04 -13.11
CA ALA A 175 -3.92 3.33 -14.24
C ALA A 175 -4.61 4.71 -14.32
N GLN A 176 -4.32 5.36 -15.45
CA GLN A 176 -5.06 6.44 -16.07
C GLN A 176 -6.59 6.36 -15.87
N CYS A 177 -7.15 7.43 -15.32
CA CYS A 177 -8.26 8.14 -15.96
C CYS A 177 -8.25 9.60 -15.47
N GLY A 178 -8.37 10.54 -16.41
CA GLY A 178 -8.36 11.96 -16.10
C GLY A 178 -9.51 12.35 -15.18
N GLY A 179 -9.20 12.63 -13.92
CA GLY A 179 -10.08 13.29 -12.97
C GLY A 179 -10.31 14.73 -13.41
N LYS A 180 -11.31 14.94 -14.26
CA LYS A 180 -11.84 16.28 -14.55
C LYS A 180 -12.21 16.90 -13.21
N SER A 181 -11.49 17.96 -12.80
CA SER A 181 -12.12 19.03 -12.02
C SER A 181 -13.48 19.26 -12.66
N ARG A 182 -14.56 19.05 -11.91
CA ARG A 182 -15.93 19.24 -12.42
C ARG A 182 -16.10 20.74 -12.60
N ARG A 183 -15.53 21.27 -13.69
CA ARG A 183 -15.77 22.62 -14.16
C ARG A 183 -17.28 22.73 -14.28
N GLN A 184 -17.85 23.69 -13.56
CA GLN A 184 -19.25 24.03 -13.69
C GLN A 184 -19.59 24.17 -15.17
N SER A 185 -20.63 23.46 -15.61
CA SER A 185 -21.12 23.60 -16.97
C SER A 185 -21.51 25.07 -17.20
N ARG A 186 -21.13 25.62 -18.35
CA ARG A 186 -21.55 26.97 -18.78
C ARG A 186 -23.04 27.02 -19.19
N GLU A 187 -23.73 25.88 -19.17
CA GLU A 187 -25.15 25.79 -19.46
C GLU A 187 -26.01 26.26 -18.26
N PRO A 188 -27.09 27.02 -18.52
CA PRO A 188 -28.03 27.45 -17.49
C PRO A 188 -28.68 26.27 -16.75
N CYS A 189 -28.70 26.34 -15.42
CA CYS A 189 -29.40 25.37 -14.58
C CYS A 189 -30.92 25.53 -14.71
N ARG A 190 -31.61 24.53 -15.28
CA ARG A 190 -33.07 24.55 -15.46
C ARG A 190 -33.84 24.56 -14.14
N ASN A 191 -33.37 23.83 -13.13
CA ASN A 191 -34.01 23.79 -11.81
C ASN A 191 -33.87 25.11 -11.06
N TRP A 192 -32.74 25.82 -11.22
CA TRP A 192 -32.56 27.15 -10.65
C TRP A 192 -33.45 28.16 -11.38
N ASN A 193 -33.52 28.11 -12.72
CA ASN A 193 -34.43 28.94 -13.51
C ASN A 193 -35.93 28.68 -13.19
N ALA A 194 -36.27 27.53 -12.63
CA ALA A 194 -37.62 27.18 -12.17
C ALA A 194 -37.84 27.43 -10.67
N GLY A 195 -36.89 28.03 -9.95
CA GLY A 195 -37.00 28.35 -8.52
C GLY A 195 -36.93 27.13 -7.58
N ARG A 196 -36.52 25.95 -8.07
CA ARG A 196 -36.53 24.68 -7.33
C ARG A 196 -35.14 24.08 -7.08
N CYS A 197 -34.07 24.85 -7.30
CA CYS A 197 -32.71 24.38 -7.03
C CYS A 197 -32.35 24.59 -5.56
N ASN A 198 -31.97 23.51 -4.88
CA ASN A 198 -31.53 23.51 -3.48
C ASN A 198 -29.99 23.58 -3.32
N ARG A 199 -29.24 23.72 -4.42
CA ARG A 199 -27.78 23.83 -4.41
C ARG A 199 -27.36 25.29 -4.52
N SER A 200 -26.20 25.64 -3.95
CA SER A 200 -25.63 26.98 -4.10
C SER A 200 -25.02 27.17 -5.50
N ALA A 201 -24.82 28.42 -5.91
CA ALA A 201 -24.22 28.75 -7.20
C ALA A 201 -22.79 28.21 -7.37
N THR A 202 -22.10 27.81 -6.30
CA THR A 202 -20.73 27.22 -6.33
C THR A 202 -20.73 25.70 -6.23
N THR A 203 -21.85 25.08 -5.85
CA THR A 203 -21.98 23.62 -5.65
C THR A 203 -22.92 22.96 -6.67
N CYS A 204 -23.66 23.75 -7.43
CA CYS A 204 -24.46 23.28 -8.55
C CYS A 204 -23.55 22.93 -9.74
N ASN A 205 -23.80 21.81 -10.42
CA ASN A 205 -23.02 21.40 -11.59
C ASN A 205 -23.31 22.27 -12.84
N TYR A 206 -24.38 23.07 -12.81
CA TYR A 206 -24.83 23.95 -13.90
C TYR A 206 -24.78 25.41 -13.44
N ALA A 207 -24.58 26.33 -14.37
CA ALA A 207 -24.51 27.76 -14.05
C ALA A 207 -25.87 28.30 -13.60
N HIS A 208 -25.91 28.99 -12.46
CA HIS A 208 -27.08 29.72 -11.98
C HIS A 208 -27.22 31.06 -12.73
N ILE A 209 -27.50 30.97 -14.03
CA ILE A 209 -27.70 32.11 -14.94
C ILE A 209 -29.09 32.02 -15.57
N CYS A 210 -29.72 33.18 -15.80
CA CYS A 210 -31.05 33.27 -16.39
C CYS A 210 -31.04 32.76 -17.84
N ALA A 211 -31.78 31.69 -18.13
CA ALA A 211 -31.84 31.09 -19.46
C ALA A 211 -32.55 31.99 -20.49
N ARG A 212 -33.44 32.89 -20.03
CA ARG A 212 -34.19 33.84 -20.87
C ARG A 212 -33.49 35.19 -21.06
N CYS A 213 -32.46 35.47 -20.27
CA CYS A 213 -31.77 36.76 -20.26
C CYS A 213 -30.48 36.73 -21.11
N ARG A 214 -30.30 35.68 -21.93
CA ARG A 214 -29.29 35.63 -23.01
C ARG A 214 -29.95 36.00 -24.33
N VAL A 215 -30.30 37.28 -24.45
CA VAL A 215 -30.34 38.05 -25.70
C VAL A 215 -29.59 39.33 -25.40
#